data_AF-A0A4Q2ZID4-F1
#
_entry.id   AF-A0A4Q2ZID4-F1
#
_cell.length_a   1.000
_cell.length_b   1.000
_cell.length_c   1.000
_cell.angle_alpha   90.00
_cell.angle_beta   90.00
_cell.angle_gamma   90.00
#
_symmetry.space_group_name_H-M   'P 1'
#
loop_
_entity.id
_entity.type
_entity.pdbx_description
1 polymer ?
#
loop_
_entity_poly.entity_id
_entity_poly.type
_entity_poly.pdbx_seq_one_letter_code
_entity_poly.pdbx_strand_id
1 'polypeptide(L)'
;MRFSLLVASVLVAGSLSAHAGTPQQADGIRRSYEADFKAWVLKLHVAGTDAERKKVAEERPDATAAAKRMWTAIQPNLAEPWAVEPAAWLLKISAGLVAQGENGMAKPLM
;
A
#
# COMPACT_ATOMS: atom_id res chain seq x y z
N MET A 1 24.42 -5.16 -57.32
CA MET A 1 23.88 -3.85 -56.89
C MET A 1 22.96 -4.10 -55.71
N ARG A 2 23.19 -3.38 -54.61
CA ARG A 2 22.53 -3.56 -53.31
C ARG A 2 21.24 -2.76 -53.32
N PHE A 3 20.08 -3.39 -53.10
CA PHE A 3 18.84 -2.67 -52.82
C PHE A 3 18.45 -2.89 -51.37
N SER A 4 18.72 -1.85 -50.59
CA SER A 4 18.50 -1.79 -49.15
C SER A 4 17.02 -1.73 -48.79
N LEU A 5 16.68 -2.56 -47.80
CA LEU A 5 15.72 -2.39 -46.70
C LEU A 5 14.99 -1.04 -46.60
N LEU A 6 13.67 -1.12 -46.33
CA LEU A 6 13.02 -0.30 -45.31
C LEU A 6 11.72 -1.00 -44.88
N VAL A 7 11.84 -1.87 -43.87
CA VAL A 7 10.70 -2.36 -43.08
C VAL A 7 10.33 -1.24 -42.12
N ALA A 8 9.18 -0.61 -42.33
CA ALA A 8 8.63 0.39 -41.42
C ALA A 8 8.12 -0.31 -40.15
N SER A 9 9.01 -0.49 -39.17
CA SER A 9 8.63 -0.86 -37.81
C SER A 9 7.94 0.34 -37.15
N VAL A 10 6.61 0.37 -37.21
CA VAL A 10 5.80 1.20 -36.31
C VAL A 10 5.95 0.62 -34.90
N LEU A 11 6.86 1.19 -34.11
CA LEU A 11 6.85 1.02 -32.66
C LEU A 11 5.57 1.68 -32.15
N VAL A 12 4.55 0.85 -31.88
CA VAL A 12 3.52 1.19 -30.90
C VAL A 12 4.22 1.22 -29.55
N ALA A 13 4.82 2.37 -29.22
CA ALA A 13 5.18 2.69 -27.86
C ALA A 13 3.88 2.76 -27.07
N GLY A 14 3.51 1.65 -26.45
CA GLY A 14 2.49 1.63 -25.42
C GLY A 14 2.99 2.51 -24.29
N SER A 15 2.61 3.79 -24.32
CA SER A 15 2.63 4.65 -23.15
C SER A 15 1.69 4.00 -22.15
N LEU A 16 2.23 3.10 -21.33
CA LEU A 16 1.65 2.78 -20.04
C LEU A 16 1.70 4.11 -19.29
N SER A 17 0.65 4.91 -19.44
CA SER A 17 0.35 6.00 -18.51
C SER A 17 0.12 5.33 -17.17
N ALA A 18 1.22 5.08 -16.46
CA ALA A 18 1.19 4.86 -15.03
C ALA A 18 0.41 6.06 -14.49
N HIS A 19 -0.83 5.81 -14.07
CA HIS A 19 -1.62 6.83 -13.42
C HIS A 19 -0.86 7.14 -12.13
N ALA A 20 -0.02 8.18 -12.19
CA ALA A 20 0.68 8.70 -11.05
C ALA A 20 -0.38 9.01 -9.98
N GLY A 21 -0.26 8.39 -8.80
CA GLY A 21 -1.18 8.68 -7.71
C GLY A 21 -1.10 10.16 -7.30
N THR A 22 -2.17 10.70 -6.74
CA THR A 22 -2.24 12.11 -6.33
C THR A 22 -2.07 12.26 -4.81
N PRO A 23 -1.68 13.46 -4.33
CA PRO A 23 -1.70 13.75 -2.89
C PRO A 23 -3.05 13.45 -2.23
N GLN A 24 -4.15 13.76 -2.91
CA GLN A 24 -5.52 13.53 -2.44
C GLN A 24 -5.84 12.04 -2.34
N GLN A 25 -5.38 11.24 -3.31
CA GLN A 25 -5.56 9.78 -3.26
C GLN A 25 -4.81 9.17 -2.08
N ALA A 26 -3.54 9.58 -1.86
CA ALA A 26 -2.75 9.11 -0.73
C ALA A 26 -3.40 9.51 0.61
N ASP A 27 -3.86 10.76 0.74
CA ASP A 27 -4.56 11.22 1.94
C ASP A 27 -5.87 10.44 2.18
N GLY A 28 -6.62 10.13 1.13
CA GLY A 28 -7.82 9.29 1.19
C GLY A 28 -7.54 7.88 1.73
N ILE A 29 -6.49 7.22 1.23
CA ILE A 29 -6.06 5.89 1.69
C ILE A 29 -5.71 5.93 3.18
N ARG A 30 -4.92 6.92 3.59
CA ARG A 30 -4.53 7.12 4.98
C ARG A 30 -5.74 7.29 5.88
N ARG A 31 -6.60 8.26 5.55
CA ARG A 31 -7.76 8.63 6.39
C ARG A 31 -8.75 7.48 6.52
N SER A 32 -9.00 6.74 5.44
CA SER A 32 -9.87 5.57 5.47
C SER A 32 -9.36 4.52 6.46
N TYR A 33 -8.09 4.12 6.34
CA TYR A 33 -7.51 3.12 7.25
C TYR A 33 -7.50 3.60 8.70
N GLU A 34 -7.12 4.86 8.95
CA GLU A 34 -7.08 5.42 10.31
C GLU A 34 -8.47 5.54 10.94
N ALA A 35 -9.50 5.84 10.14
CA ALA A 35 -10.88 5.87 10.61
C ALA A 35 -11.34 4.46 11.02
N ASP A 36 -11.11 3.47 10.17
CA ASP A 36 -11.45 2.07 10.45
C ASP A 36 -10.70 1.55 11.69
N PHE A 37 -9.42 1.89 11.80
CA PHE A 37 -8.59 1.49 12.95
C PHE A 37 -9.06 2.14 14.24
N LYS A 38 -9.41 3.43 14.23
CA LYS A 38 -9.99 4.12 15.41
C LYS A 38 -11.31 3.49 15.82
N ALA A 39 -12.19 3.19 14.86
CA ALA A 39 -13.45 2.53 15.13
C ALA A 39 -13.25 1.14 15.76
N TRP A 40 -12.29 0.36 15.26
CA TRP A 40 -11.92 -0.92 15.83
C TRP A 40 -11.38 -0.82 17.27
N VAL A 41 -10.51 0.15 17.56
CA VAL A 41 -10.02 0.40 18.94
C VAL A 41 -11.17 0.73 19.89
N LEU A 42 -12.12 1.55 19.45
CA LEU A 42 -13.30 1.88 20.27
C LEU A 42 -14.15 0.63 20.54
N LYS A 43 -14.40 -0.20 19.53
CA LYS A 43 -15.11 -1.48 19.71
C LYS A 43 -14.41 -2.39 20.72
N LEU A 44 -13.07 -2.48 20.66
CA LEU A 44 -12.29 -3.27 21.62
C LEU A 44 -12.45 -2.74 23.05
N HIS A 45 -12.47 -1.42 23.21
CA HIS A 45 -12.57 -0.80 24.53
C HIS A 45 -13.94 -1.02 25.18
N VAL A 46 -15.02 -1.04 24.39
CA VAL A 46 -16.39 -1.23 24.91
C VAL A 46 -16.82 -2.70 24.99
N ALA A 47 -16.01 -3.64 24.53
CA ALA A 47 -16.31 -5.07 24.59
C ALA A 47 -16.27 -5.58 26.05
N GLY A 48 -17.43 -5.99 26.57
CA GLY A 48 -17.62 -6.30 27.98
C GLY A 48 -17.00 -7.62 28.41
N THR A 49 -16.99 -8.62 27.54
CA THR A 49 -16.48 -9.96 27.84
C THR A 49 -15.19 -10.31 27.10
N ASP A 50 -14.43 -11.28 27.61
CA ASP A 50 -13.25 -11.81 26.91
C ASP A 50 -13.60 -12.40 25.54
N ALA A 51 -14.76 -13.07 25.43
CA ALA A 51 -15.23 -13.64 24.16
C ALA A 51 -15.51 -12.55 23.11
N GLU A 52 -16.17 -11.45 23.51
CA GLU A 52 -16.40 -10.30 22.62
C GLU A 52 -15.09 -9.60 22.26
N ARG A 53 -14.18 -9.40 23.21
CA ARG A 53 -12.85 -8.82 22.93
C ARG A 53 -12.09 -9.66 21.90
N LYS A 54 -12.11 -10.98 22.04
CA LYS A 54 -11.47 -11.89 21.08
C LYS A 54 -12.08 -11.76 19.68
N LYS A 55 -13.42 -11.77 19.59
CA LYS A 55 -14.11 -11.59 18.31
C LYS A 55 -13.78 -10.25 17.66
N VAL A 56 -13.82 -9.15 18.41
CA VAL A 56 -13.49 -7.82 17.89
C VAL A 56 -12.01 -7.74 17.49
N ALA A 57 -11.10 -8.42 18.21
CA ALA A 57 -9.68 -8.44 17.85
C ALA A 57 -9.43 -9.06 16.46
N GLU A 58 -10.24 -10.04 16.06
CA GLU A 58 -10.21 -10.65 14.71
C GLU A 58 -10.70 -9.70 13.61
N GLU A 59 -11.49 -8.67 13.96
CA GLU A 59 -11.97 -7.63 13.03
C GLU A 59 -10.94 -6.50 12.80
N ARG A 60 -9.68 -6.68 13.19
CA ARG A 60 -8.64 -5.65 13.02
C ARG A 60 -8.51 -5.25 11.54
N PRO A 61 -8.52 -3.95 11.21
CA PRO A 61 -8.33 -3.50 9.83
C PRO A 61 -7.03 -3.98 9.20
N ASP A 62 -7.11 -4.47 7.97
CA ASP A 62 -5.98 -5.04 7.23
C ASP A 62 -4.97 -3.96 6.82
N ALA A 63 -3.87 -3.89 7.57
CA ALA A 63 -2.75 -3.00 7.30
C ALA A 63 -2.05 -3.33 5.97
N THR A 64 -2.03 -4.60 5.56
CA THR A 64 -1.36 -5.04 4.32
C THR A 64 -2.10 -4.50 3.10
N ALA A 65 -3.43 -4.60 3.10
CA ALA A 65 -4.24 -4.06 2.02
C ALA A 65 -4.08 -2.53 1.91
N ALA A 66 -4.07 -1.81 3.03
CA ALA A 66 -3.86 -0.36 3.05
C ALA A 66 -2.45 0.02 2.56
N ALA A 67 -1.42 -0.70 3.01
CA ALA A 67 -0.04 -0.50 2.60
C ALA A 67 0.16 -0.73 1.10
N LYS A 68 -0.41 -1.81 0.53
CA LYS A 68 -0.37 -2.07 -0.92
C LYS A 68 -1.02 -0.95 -1.72
N ARG A 69 -2.19 -0.46 -1.30
CA ARG A 69 -2.86 0.67 -1.97
C ARG A 69 -2.00 1.94 -1.91
N MET A 70 -1.40 2.22 -0.76
CA MET A 70 -0.51 3.38 -0.60
C MET A 70 0.73 3.26 -1.48
N TRP A 71 1.39 2.10 -1.49
CA TRP A 71 2.54 1.83 -2.34
C TRP A 71 2.22 2.08 -3.82
N THR A 72 1.12 1.53 -4.33
CA THR A 72 0.68 1.75 -5.71
C THR A 72 0.47 3.23 -6.03
N ALA A 73 -0.02 4.02 -5.07
CA ALA A 73 -0.23 5.46 -5.27
C ALA A 73 1.09 6.26 -5.31
N ILE A 74 2.08 5.89 -4.50
CA ILE A 74 3.29 6.71 -4.30
C ILE A 74 4.52 6.22 -5.08
N GLN A 75 4.61 4.94 -5.41
CA GLN A 75 5.74 4.35 -6.14
C GLN A 75 6.12 5.15 -7.41
N PRO A 76 5.18 5.58 -8.27
CA PRO A 76 5.57 6.35 -9.46
C PRO A 76 6.06 7.78 -9.16
N ASN A 77 5.84 8.28 -7.94
CA ASN A 77 6.06 9.68 -7.55
C ASN A 77 7.04 9.84 -6.39
N LEU A 78 7.91 8.86 -6.12
CA LEU A 78 8.81 8.92 -4.96
C LEU A 78 9.79 10.10 -4.96
N ALA A 79 10.04 10.71 -6.13
CA ALA A 79 10.86 11.91 -6.26
C ALA A 79 10.09 13.21 -5.94
N GLU A 80 8.76 13.15 -5.88
CA GLU A 80 7.93 14.32 -5.63
C GLU A 80 7.90 14.67 -4.13
N PRO A 81 8.02 15.96 -3.76
CA PRO A 81 8.05 16.38 -2.35
C PRO A 81 6.82 15.93 -1.54
N TRP A 82 5.65 15.84 -2.18
CA TRP A 82 4.42 15.45 -1.51
C TRP A 82 4.39 13.98 -1.09
N ALA A 83 5.22 13.12 -1.71
CA ALA A 83 5.21 11.67 -1.44
C ALA A 83 5.89 11.30 -0.12
N VAL A 84 6.64 12.22 0.50
CA VAL A 84 7.39 12.00 1.75
C VAL A 84 6.47 11.59 2.90
N GLU A 85 5.42 12.36 3.17
CA GLU A 85 4.47 12.08 4.25
C GLU A 85 3.71 10.75 4.05
N PRO A 86 3.13 10.47 2.86
CA PRO A 86 2.59 9.15 2.51
C PRO A 86 3.58 7.99 2.69
N ALA A 87 4.85 8.17 2.30
CA ALA A 87 5.89 7.15 2.45
C ALA A 87 6.23 6.88 3.94
N ALA A 88 6.34 7.94 4.74
CA ALA A 88 6.54 7.81 6.18
C ALA A 88 5.38 7.07 6.85
N TRP A 89 4.14 7.39 6.45
CA TRP A 89 2.95 6.68 6.92
C TRP A 89 2.94 5.21 6.50
N LEU A 90 3.29 4.91 5.24
CA LEU A 90 3.42 3.53 4.74
C LEU A 90 4.38 2.72 5.62
N LEU A 91 5.56 3.26 5.92
CA LEU A 91 6.55 2.59 6.77
C LEU A 91 6.00 2.32 8.17
N LYS A 92 5.26 3.27 8.74
CA LYS A 92 4.65 3.13 10.08
C LYS A 92 3.65 1.98 10.13
N ILE A 93 2.75 1.87 9.15
CA ILE A 93 1.74 0.80 9.16
C ILE A 93 2.30 -0.56 8.74
N SER A 94 3.45 -0.56 8.04
CA SER A 94 4.10 -1.77 7.53
C SER A 94 5.10 -2.39 8.50
N ALA A 95 5.46 -1.71 9.60
CA ALA A 95 6.40 -2.24 10.59
C ALA A 95 5.95 -3.58 11.23
N GLY A 96 4.65 -3.89 11.19
CA GLY A 96 4.11 -5.18 11.61
C GLY A 96 3.96 -6.23 10.50
N LEU A 97 4.34 -5.92 9.26
CA LEU A 97 4.16 -6.78 8.08
C LEU A 97 5.39 -7.64 7.78
N VAL A 98 6.05 -8.13 8.82
CA VAL A 98 7.23 -8.97 8.73
C VAL A 98 6.85 -10.40 9.13
N ALA A 99 7.03 -11.35 8.23
CA ALA A 99 6.99 -12.77 8.56
C ALA A 99 8.33 -13.21 9.14
N GLN A 100 8.29 -14.07 10.15
CA GLN A 100 9.49 -14.77 10.58
C GLN A 100 9.73 -15.94 9.62
N GLY A 101 10.82 -15.90 8.86
CA GLY A 101 11.25 -17.01 8.01
C GLY A 101 11.71 -18.21 8.84
N GLU A 102 11.75 -19.40 8.23
CA GLU A 102 12.22 -20.64 8.89
C GLU A 102 13.64 -20.53 9.47
N ASN A 103 14.45 -19.62 8.94
CA ASN A 103 15.80 -19.31 9.42
C ASN A 103 15.83 -18.26 10.54
N GLY A 104 14.67 -17.88 11.10
CA GLY A 104 14.53 -16.83 12.09
C GLY A 104 14.68 -15.40 11.55
N MET A 105 14.92 -15.23 10.24
CA MET A 105 15.07 -13.90 9.63
C MET A 105 13.72 -13.27 9.32
N ALA A 106 13.63 -11.97 9.55
CA ALA A 106 12.53 -11.13 9.12
C ALA A 106 12.42 -11.12 7.58
N LYS A 107 11.31 -11.59 7.04
CA LYS A 107 10.95 -11.48 5.62
C LYS A 107 9.77 -10.51 5.47
N PRO A 108 9.85 -9.49 4.61
CA PRO A 108 8.69 -8.64 4.35
C PRO A 108 7.56 -9.48 3.73
N LEU A 109 6.32 -9.24 4.18
CA LEU A 109 5.09 -9.82 3.60
C LEU A 109 4.68 -9.16 2.28
N MET A 110 5.50 -8.23 1.77
CA MET A 110 5.26 -7.43 0.57
C MET A 110 6.43 -7.53 -0.39
#